data_AF-A0A2W4ULX2-F1
#
_entry.id   AF-A0A2W4ULX2-F1
#
_cell.length_a   1.000
_cell.length_b   1.000
_cell.length_c   1.000
_cell.angle_alpha   90.00
_cell.angle_beta   90.00
_cell.angle_gamma   90.00
#
_symmetry.space_group_name_H-M   'P 1'
#
loop_
_entity.id
_entity.type
_entity.pdbx_description
1 polymer ?
#
loop_
_entity_poly.entity_id
_entity_poly.type
_entity_poly.pdbx_seq_one_letter_code
_entity_poly.pdbx_strand_id
1 'polypeptide(L)'
;MVVNDGVNPKESPNRLAIFYVDGIQNKVSAYEYNGENNPGSFSNPGKFLGSTDLVVTPNGASQKTFEFDFDTSTFDLSEITNPNWKGVDFDNKIGLWVHGVSGLTTQYEGKELKSFEFAKQSYYDVEDLDATSVPEPASAAALGLFAVAGAFIKRSRQTA
;
A
#
# COMPACT_ATOMS: atom_id res chain seq x y z
N MET A 1 5.98 -6.62 -0.39
CA MET A 1 4.90 -6.19 -1.31
C MET A 1 5.22 -4.82 -1.85
N VAL A 2 5.06 -4.60 -3.14
CA VAL A 2 5.18 -3.30 -3.79
C VAL A 2 3.93 -3.04 -4.62
N VAL A 3 3.48 -1.79 -4.65
CA VAL A 3 2.39 -1.27 -5.48
C VAL A 3 2.90 -0.05 -6.22
N ASN A 4 2.61 0.08 -7.51
CA ASN A 4 3.01 1.24 -8.32
C ASN A 4 2.12 1.43 -9.56
N ASP A 5 2.53 2.36 -10.42
CA ASP A 5 1.87 2.78 -11.66
C ASP A 5 2.01 1.77 -12.84
N GLY A 6 2.00 0.47 -12.56
CA GLY A 6 1.89 -0.60 -13.56
C GLY A 6 3.21 -1.30 -13.92
N VAL A 7 4.30 -0.57 -14.04
CA VAL A 7 5.60 -1.09 -14.53
C VAL A 7 6.31 -1.97 -13.52
N ASN A 8 7.18 -2.89 -13.97
CA ASN A 8 7.99 -3.71 -13.08
C ASN A 8 8.80 -2.81 -12.09
N PRO A 9 8.70 -3.03 -10.76
CA PRO A 9 9.29 -2.13 -9.78
C PRO A 9 10.83 -2.10 -9.86
N LYS A 10 11.46 -3.15 -10.43
CA LYS A 10 12.91 -3.16 -10.70
C LYS A 10 13.36 -2.02 -11.62
N GLU A 11 12.46 -1.51 -12.45
CA GLU A 11 12.72 -0.39 -13.35
C GLU A 11 12.60 0.97 -12.66
N SER A 12 12.18 0.99 -11.39
CA SER A 12 11.96 2.19 -10.59
C SER A 12 12.64 2.12 -9.20
N PRO A 13 13.96 1.89 -9.12
CA PRO A 13 14.68 1.89 -7.85
C PRO A 13 14.61 3.28 -7.19
N ASN A 14 14.51 3.30 -5.85
CA ASN A 14 14.49 4.51 -5.03
C ASN A 14 13.34 5.48 -5.38
N ARG A 15 12.24 4.94 -5.92
CA ARG A 15 11.02 5.72 -6.22
C ARG A 15 9.79 5.16 -5.52
N LEU A 16 9.86 3.95 -5.00
CA LEU A 16 8.70 3.22 -4.49
C LEU A 16 8.87 2.94 -3.01
N ALA A 17 7.76 2.62 -2.34
CA ALA A 17 7.77 2.00 -1.03
C ALA A 17 7.63 0.47 -1.17
N ILE A 18 8.28 -0.27 -0.28
CA ILE A 18 8.13 -1.70 -0.12
C ILE A 18 7.63 -2.02 1.29
N PHE A 19 6.65 -2.92 1.38
CA PHE A 19 6.07 -3.39 2.63
C PHE A 19 6.52 -4.80 2.97
N TYR A 20 6.89 -4.99 4.23
CA TYR A 20 7.19 -6.27 4.84
C TYR A 20 6.08 -6.61 5.84
N VAL A 21 5.28 -7.62 5.52
CA VAL A 21 4.14 -8.08 6.32
C VAL A 21 4.60 -9.26 7.16
N ASP A 22 4.66 -9.07 8.47
CA ASP A 22 5.05 -10.09 9.43
C ASP A 22 3.85 -10.52 10.28
N GLY A 23 3.23 -11.63 9.89
CA GLY A 23 2.12 -12.24 10.61
C GLY A 23 2.51 -13.01 11.88
N ILE A 24 3.81 -13.13 12.20
CA ILE A 24 4.31 -13.74 13.44
C ILE A 24 4.44 -12.66 14.51
N GLN A 25 5.00 -11.51 14.14
CA GLN A 25 5.16 -10.35 15.03
C GLN A 25 3.98 -9.37 14.98
N ASN A 26 2.94 -9.67 14.18
CA ASN A 26 1.78 -8.82 13.95
C ASN A 26 2.17 -7.38 13.56
N LYS A 27 3.06 -7.24 12.58
CA LYS A 27 3.62 -5.95 12.17
C LYS A 27 3.69 -5.82 10.66
N VAL A 28 3.46 -4.61 10.15
CA VAL A 28 3.85 -4.23 8.79
C VAL A 28 4.87 -3.12 8.86
N SER A 29 5.98 -3.28 8.14
CA SER A 29 7.07 -2.29 8.07
C SER A 29 7.23 -1.80 6.63
N ALA A 30 7.36 -0.49 6.45
CA ALA A 30 7.51 0.17 5.17
C ALA A 30 8.93 0.71 5.02
N TYR A 31 9.50 0.52 3.82
CA TYR A 31 10.84 0.98 3.46
C TYR A 31 10.84 1.64 2.09
N GLU A 32 11.81 2.51 1.82
CA GLU A 32 12.16 2.87 0.45
C GLU A 32 12.64 1.62 -0.30
N TYR A 33 12.07 1.38 -1.48
CA TYR A 33 12.43 0.24 -2.31
C TYR A 33 13.73 0.49 -3.06
N ASN A 34 14.75 -0.33 -2.79
CA ASN A 34 16.09 -0.18 -3.34
C ASN A 34 16.29 -0.78 -4.75
N GLY A 35 15.31 -1.48 -5.32
CA GLY A 35 15.39 -2.09 -6.66
C GLY A 35 15.94 -3.52 -6.73
N GLU A 36 16.48 -4.06 -5.63
CA GLU A 36 17.21 -5.33 -5.61
C GLU A 36 16.30 -6.58 -5.73
N ASN A 37 14.98 -6.43 -5.63
CA ASN A 37 13.97 -7.49 -5.72
C ASN A 37 14.34 -8.77 -4.96
N ASN A 38 14.73 -8.61 -3.71
CA ASN A 38 15.08 -9.73 -2.85
C ASN A 38 14.65 -9.44 -1.40
N PRO A 39 14.74 -10.42 -0.48
CA PRO A 39 14.28 -10.25 0.89
C PRO A 39 14.99 -9.09 1.62
N GLY A 40 16.22 -8.76 1.22
CA GLY A 40 17.03 -7.66 1.75
C GLY A 40 16.73 -6.28 1.16
N SER A 41 15.67 -6.11 0.37
CA SER A 41 15.31 -4.80 -0.21
C SER A 41 14.97 -3.70 0.81
N PHE A 42 14.74 -4.06 2.08
CA PHE A 42 14.64 -3.11 3.20
C PHE A 42 15.98 -2.50 3.61
N SER A 43 17.09 -3.12 3.22
CA SER A 43 18.44 -2.74 3.61
C SER A 43 19.14 -1.92 2.52
N ASN A 44 20.22 -1.22 2.92
CA ASN A 44 21.00 -0.24 2.15
C ASN A 44 20.90 -0.37 0.62
N PRO A 45 20.46 0.68 -0.11
CA PRO A 45 20.09 2.01 0.38
C PRO A 45 18.70 2.12 1.03
N GLY A 46 17.94 1.01 1.17
CA GLY A 46 16.58 1.03 1.71
C GLY A 46 16.47 1.78 3.04
N LYS A 47 15.56 2.75 3.11
CA LYS A 47 15.31 3.63 4.26
C LYS A 47 14.04 3.23 4.97
N PHE A 48 14.06 3.17 6.29
CA PHE A 48 12.86 2.92 7.07
C PHE A 48 11.92 4.12 6.98
N LEU A 49 10.68 3.88 6.56
CA LEU A 49 9.65 4.92 6.45
C LEU A 49 8.75 4.92 7.68
N GLY A 50 8.40 3.74 8.17
CA GLY A 50 7.47 3.58 9.29
C GLY A 50 7.00 2.14 9.49
N SER A 51 6.29 1.89 10.58
CA SER A 51 5.62 0.61 10.82
C SER A 51 4.28 0.80 11.51
N THR A 52 3.38 -0.14 11.25
CA THR A 52 2.04 -0.21 11.81
C THR A 52 1.77 -1.63 12.32
N ASP A 53 0.71 -1.78 13.11
CA ASP A 53 0.28 -3.08 13.59
C ASP A 53 -0.48 -3.82 12.49
N LEU A 54 -0.33 -5.15 12.48
CA LEU A 54 -1.04 -6.04 11.57
C LEU A 54 -2.10 -6.81 12.34
N VAL A 55 -3.35 -6.70 11.91
CA VAL A 55 -4.43 -7.53 12.40
C VAL A 55 -4.46 -8.81 11.56
N VAL A 56 -4.30 -9.96 12.24
CA VAL A 56 -4.36 -11.28 11.61
C VAL A 56 -5.61 -12.02 12.10
N THR A 57 -6.60 -12.15 11.22
CA THR A 57 -7.88 -12.81 11.53
C THR A 57 -7.93 -14.18 10.88
N PRO A 58 -7.96 -15.29 11.64
CA PRO A 58 -8.18 -16.63 11.08
C PRO A 58 -9.61 -16.76 10.54
N ASN A 59 -9.76 -17.19 9.29
CA ASN A 59 -11.05 -17.44 8.64
C ASN A 59 -11.23 -18.93 8.35
N GLY A 60 -11.12 -19.76 9.39
CA GLY A 60 -11.14 -21.22 9.29
C GLY A 60 -9.74 -21.84 9.34
N ALA A 61 -9.64 -23.12 8.95
CA ALA A 61 -8.44 -23.92 9.19
C ALA A 61 -7.23 -23.53 8.33
N SER A 62 -7.45 -22.92 7.15
CA SER A 62 -6.41 -22.67 6.15
C SER A 62 -6.42 -21.26 5.56
N GLN A 63 -7.32 -20.38 6.00
CA GLN A 63 -7.42 -19.02 5.52
C GLN A 63 -7.16 -18.02 6.64
N LYS A 64 -6.50 -16.93 6.29
CA LYS A 64 -6.27 -15.79 7.17
C LYS A 64 -6.53 -14.51 6.39
N THR A 65 -7.18 -13.54 7.02
CA THR A 65 -7.20 -12.15 6.57
C THR A 65 -6.09 -11.40 7.28
N PHE A 66 -5.37 -10.60 6.50
CA PHE A 66 -4.40 -9.64 6.99
C PHE A 66 -4.96 -8.24 6.74
N GLU A 67 -5.06 -7.45 7.80
CA GLU A 67 -5.55 -6.07 7.74
C GLU A 67 -4.52 -5.17 8.42
N PHE A 68 -4.19 -4.06 7.77
CA PHE A 68 -3.30 -3.04 8.29
C PHE A 68 -3.69 -1.70 7.70
N ASP A 69 -3.41 -0.64 8.44
CA ASP A 69 -3.63 0.73 8.01
C ASP A 69 -2.35 1.53 8.26
N PHE A 70 -1.95 2.31 7.26
CA PHE A 70 -0.83 3.22 7.36
C PHE A 70 -1.33 4.65 7.31
N ASP A 71 -1.13 5.37 8.40
CA ASP A 71 -1.11 6.82 8.37
C ASP A 71 0.25 7.29 7.81
N THR A 72 0.28 7.53 6.50
CA THR A 72 1.50 7.97 5.81
C THR A 72 1.99 9.34 6.25
N SER A 73 1.17 10.14 6.95
CA SER A 73 1.62 11.40 7.55
C SER A 73 2.66 11.18 8.67
N THR A 74 2.75 9.96 9.20
CA THR A 74 3.73 9.58 10.23
C THR A 74 5.06 9.08 9.66
N PHE A 75 5.20 9.01 8.33
CA PHE A 75 6.41 8.50 7.71
C PHE A 75 7.55 9.50 7.84
N ASP A 76 8.73 9.00 8.16
CA ASP A 76 9.96 9.79 8.06
C ASP A 76 10.45 9.77 6.60
N LEU A 77 10.18 10.86 5.90
CA LEU A 77 10.63 11.07 4.53
C LEU A 77 11.88 11.95 4.44
N SER A 78 12.51 12.30 5.57
CA SER A 78 13.64 13.25 5.59
C SER A 78 14.88 12.74 4.85
N GLU A 79 15.05 11.43 4.77
CA GLU A 79 16.14 10.78 4.03
C GLU A 79 15.80 10.44 2.57
N ILE A 80 14.55 10.70 2.13
CA ILE A 80 14.15 10.48 0.75
C ILE A 80 14.65 11.64 -0.11
N THR A 81 15.64 11.36 -0.93
CA THR A 81 16.34 12.36 -1.74
C THR A 81 15.89 12.38 -3.20
N ASN A 82 15.17 11.35 -3.66
CA ASN A 82 14.71 11.28 -5.04
C ASN A 82 13.49 12.21 -5.24
N PRO A 83 13.60 13.27 -6.07
CA PRO A 83 12.49 14.19 -6.31
C PRO A 83 11.32 13.54 -7.06
N ASN A 84 11.54 12.37 -7.67
CA ASN A 84 10.53 11.57 -8.37
C ASN A 84 10.05 10.39 -7.52
N TRP A 85 10.22 10.44 -6.20
CA TRP A 85 9.67 9.45 -5.29
C TRP A 85 8.13 9.50 -5.34
N LYS A 86 7.56 8.31 -5.51
CA LYS A 86 6.13 8.05 -5.66
C LYS A 86 5.56 7.24 -4.49
N GLY A 87 6.40 6.49 -3.78
CA GLY A 87 5.95 5.64 -2.68
C GLY A 87 5.04 4.53 -3.22
N VAL A 88 3.74 4.66 -3.00
CA VAL A 88 2.71 3.73 -3.49
C VAL A 88 1.73 4.36 -4.49
N ASP A 89 2.02 5.59 -4.92
CA ASP A 89 1.18 6.33 -5.85
C ASP A 89 1.07 5.64 -7.22
N PHE A 90 -0.12 5.68 -7.80
CA PHE A 90 -0.46 5.12 -9.11
C PHE A 90 -1.57 5.95 -9.75
N ASP A 91 -1.63 5.99 -11.08
CA ASP A 91 -2.63 6.75 -11.84
C ASP A 91 -3.66 5.79 -12.45
N ASN A 92 -3.69 5.68 -13.78
CA ASN A 92 -4.66 4.84 -14.50
C ASN A 92 -4.26 3.37 -14.55
N LYS A 93 -3.02 3.06 -14.17
CA LYS A 93 -2.48 1.71 -14.16
C LYS A 93 -2.04 1.33 -12.77
N ILE A 94 -2.21 0.06 -12.43
CA ILE A 94 -1.74 -0.50 -11.17
C ILE A 94 -0.95 -1.77 -11.42
N GLY A 95 0.21 -1.84 -10.78
CA GLY A 95 1.02 -3.05 -10.69
C GLY A 95 1.08 -3.52 -9.23
N LEU A 96 1.13 -4.82 -9.03
CA LEU A 96 1.17 -5.43 -7.70
C LEU A 96 2.19 -6.58 -7.69
N TRP A 97 3.14 -6.54 -6.76
CA TRP A 97 4.13 -7.59 -6.53
C TRP A 97 4.03 -8.07 -5.08
N VAL A 98 3.37 -9.22 -4.90
CA VAL A 98 3.10 -9.81 -3.59
C VAL A 98 3.84 -11.13 -3.49
N HIS A 99 4.84 -11.17 -2.61
CA HIS A 99 5.60 -12.38 -2.33
C HIS A 99 5.12 -12.98 -1.01
N GLY A 100 4.35 -14.06 -1.08
CA GLY A 100 3.94 -14.84 0.09
C GLY A 100 5.10 -15.71 0.55
N VAL A 101 5.33 -15.82 1.86
CA VAL A 101 6.45 -16.58 2.43
C VAL A 101 5.98 -17.56 3.51
N SER A 102 6.75 -18.64 3.71
CA SER A 102 6.52 -19.60 4.79
C SER A 102 7.83 -19.98 5.50
N GLY A 103 7.73 -20.34 6.78
CA GLY A 103 8.91 -20.50 7.65
C GLY A 103 9.61 -19.16 7.93
N LEU A 104 8.82 -18.08 8.04
CA LEU A 104 9.33 -16.72 8.28
C LEU A 104 10.05 -16.65 9.64
N THR A 105 11.24 -16.07 9.64
CA THR A 105 12.01 -15.69 10.82
C THR A 105 12.45 -14.24 10.65
N THR A 106 12.07 -13.39 11.60
CA THR A 106 12.36 -11.95 11.57
C THR A 106 13.07 -11.52 12.83
N GLN A 107 13.88 -10.48 12.71
CA GLN A 107 14.46 -9.76 13.83
C GLN A 107 14.21 -8.27 13.67
N TYR A 108 13.91 -7.62 14.78
CA TYR A 108 13.66 -6.18 14.85
C TYR A 108 14.56 -5.53 15.90
N GLU A 109 15.01 -4.31 15.62
CA GLU A 109 15.58 -3.40 16.59
C GLU A 109 14.62 -2.21 16.72
N GLY A 110 13.88 -2.18 17.83
CA GLY A 110 12.76 -1.23 17.97
C GLY A 110 11.68 -1.48 16.91
N LYS A 111 11.50 -0.50 16.01
CA LYS A 111 10.51 -0.55 14.92
C LYS A 111 11.08 -1.04 13.59
N GLU A 112 12.40 -1.15 13.48
CA GLU A 112 13.09 -1.47 12.23
C GLU A 112 13.42 -2.96 12.13
N LEU A 113 13.07 -3.55 11.00
CA LEU A 113 13.51 -4.87 10.55
C LEU A 113 15.02 -4.91 10.34
N LYS A 114 15.68 -5.90 10.95
CA LYS A 114 17.11 -6.18 10.79
C LYS A 114 17.36 -7.47 10.02
N SER A 115 16.44 -8.44 10.10
CA SER A 115 16.47 -9.64 9.26
C SER A 115 15.07 -10.06 8.84
N PHE A 116 14.98 -10.61 7.63
CA PHE A 116 13.76 -11.17 7.04
C PHE A 116 14.10 -12.42 6.25
N GLU A 117 14.03 -13.56 6.91
CA GLU A 117 14.42 -14.86 6.35
C GLU A 117 13.21 -15.79 6.26
N PHE A 118 13.17 -16.65 5.26
CA PHE A 118 12.08 -17.60 5.09
C PHE A 118 12.55 -18.88 4.42
N ALA A 119 11.79 -19.96 4.59
CA ALA A 119 12.10 -21.27 4.01
C ALA A 119 11.58 -21.44 2.58
N LYS A 120 10.40 -20.88 2.27
CA LYS A 120 9.77 -20.94 0.94
C LYS A 120 9.05 -19.65 0.61
N GLN A 121 8.90 -19.37 -0.68
CA GLN A 121 8.15 -18.23 -1.19
C GLN A 121 7.27 -18.62 -2.39
N SER A 122 6.24 -17.81 -2.61
CA SER A 122 5.38 -17.80 -3.80
C SER A 122 5.20 -16.38 -4.28
N TYR A 123 4.83 -16.21 -5.55
CA TYR A 123 4.72 -14.90 -6.20
C TYR A 123 3.30 -14.71 -6.74
N TYR A 124 2.77 -13.51 -6.53
CA TYR A 124 1.63 -12.98 -7.24
C TYR A 124 2.04 -11.60 -7.76
N ASP A 125 2.50 -11.60 -9.00
CA ASP A 125 3.07 -10.44 -9.67
C ASP A 125 2.23 -10.15 -10.91
N VAL A 126 1.65 -8.96 -10.96
CA VAL A 126 0.81 -8.49 -12.06
C VAL A 126 1.20 -7.06 -12.41
N GLU A 127 1.22 -6.76 -13.71
CA GLU A 127 1.65 -5.49 -14.27
C GLU A 127 0.53 -4.89 -15.13
N ASP A 128 0.54 -3.56 -15.27
CA ASP A 128 -0.31 -2.77 -16.18
C ASP A 128 -1.83 -3.04 -16.11
N LEU A 129 -2.34 -3.45 -14.95
CA LEU A 129 -3.78 -3.59 -14.74
C LEU A 129 -4.46 -2.22 -14.77
N ASP A 130 -5.68 -2.14 -15.30
CA ASP A 130 -6.45 -0.90 -15.27
C ASP A 130 -6.89 -0.59 -13.82
N ALA A 131 -6.50 0.58 -13.32
CA ALA A 131 -7.04 1.10 -12.08
C ALA A 131 -8.50 1.50 -12.28
N THR A 132 -9.36 1.13 -11.34
CA THR A 132 -10.75 1.60 -11.35
C THR A 132 -10.89 2.78 -10.42
N SER A 133 -11.45 3.88 -10.91
CA SER A 133 -11.76 5.02 -10.07
C SER A 133 -12.95 4.67 -9.17
N VAL A 134 -12.71 4.67 -7.86
CA VAL A 134 -13.77 4.56 -6.87
C VAL A 134 -14.17 5.99 -6.48
N PRO A 135 -15.43 6.42 -6.73
CA PRO A 135 -15.85 7.77 -6.37
C PRO A 135 -15.61 8.04 -4.89
N GLU A 136 -14.88 9.11 -4.57
CA GLU A 136 -14.69 9.49 -3.18
C GLU A 136 -16.04 9.79 -2.53
N PRO A 137 -16.29 9.38 -1.27
CA PRO A 137 -17.56 9.61 -0.59
C PRO A 137 -18.03 11.08 -0.63
N ALA A 138 -17.09 12.03 -0.62
CA ALA A 138 -17.39 13.46 -0.73
C ALA A 138 -17.97 13.88 -2.09
N SER A 139 -17.52 13.26 -3.18
CA SER A 139 -18.03 13.53 -4.54
C SER A 139 -19.46 13.00 -4.74
N ALA A 140 -19.76 11.84 -4.14
CA ALA A 140 -21.12 11.29 -4.10
C ALA A 140 -22.07 12.14 -3.24
N ALA A 141 -21.59 12.64 -2.09
CA ALA A 141 -22.35 13.55 -1.23
C ALA A 141 -22.63 14.90 -1.89
N ALA A 142 -21.66 15.47 -2.61
CA ALA A 142 -21.82 16.72 -3.35
C ALA A 142 -22.85 16.58 -4.48
N LEU A 143 -22.79 15.48 -5.25
CA LEU A 143 -23.81 15.18 -6.28
C LEU A 143 -25.21 15.02 -5.67
N GLY A 144 -25.32 14.39 -4.49
CA GLY A 144 -26.56 14.29 -3.74
C GLY A 144 -27.12 15.66 -3.32
N LEU A 145 -26.27 16.55 -2.82
CA LEU A 145 -26.66 17.92 -2.43
C LEU A 145 -27.16 18.75 -3.63
N PHE A 146 -26.48 18.66 -4.79
CA PHE A 146 -26.93 19.35 -5.99
C PHE A 146 -28.23 18.80 -6.56
N ALA A 147 -28.45 17.48 -6.49
CA ALA A 147 -29.70 16.85 -6.92
C ALA A 147 -30.90 17.29 -6.05
N VAL A 148 -30.71 17.36 -4.73
CA VAL A 148 -31.73 17.84 -3.78
C VAL A 148 -32.03 19.33 -4.01
N ALA A 149 -30.99 20.17 -4.14
CA ALA A 149 -31.16 21.60 -4.42
C ALA A 149 -31.91 21.85 -5.74
N GLY A 150 -31.59 21.09 -6.80
CA GLY A 150 -32.28 21.15 -8.08
C GLY A 150 -33.77 20.76 -7.99
N ALA A 151 -34.10 19.75 -7.18
CA ALA A 151 -35.50 19.33 -6.96
C ALA A 151 -36.33 20.42 -6.26
N PHE A 152 -35.76 21.14 -5.29
CA PHE A 152 -36.44 22.25 -4.62
C PHE A 152 -36.63 23.48 -5.51
N ILE A 153 -35.65 23.81 -6.35
CA ILE A 153 -35.75 24.93 -7.32
C ILE A 153 -36.79 24.61 -8.42
N LYS A 154 -36.90 23.36 -8.86
CA LYS A 154 -37.92 22.95 -9.83
C LYS A 154 -39.32 23.00 -9.24
N ARG A 155 -39.48 22.62 -7.97
CA ARG A 155 -40.77 22.65 -7.27
C ARG A 155 -41.32 24.07 -7.07
N SER A 156 -40.46 25.06 -6.80
CA SER A 156 -40.90 26.45 -6.62
C SER A 156 -41.32 27.15 -7.90
N ARG A 157 -40.95 26.62 -9.08
CA ARG A 157 -41.31 27.17 -10.40
C ARG A 157 -42.59 26.59 -10.99
N GLN A 158 -43.16 25.52 -10.42
CA GLN A 158 -44.39 24.89 -10.91
C GLN A 158 -45.66 25.36 -10.17
N THR A 159 -45.54 26.27 -9.20
CA THR A 159 -46.66 26.83 -8.41
C THR A 159 -46.93 28.31 -8.71
N ALA A 160 -46.74 28.76 -9.96
CA ALA A 160 -47.12 30.09 -10.43
C ALA A 160 -48.08 29.99 -11.61
#